data_AF-T2M800-F1
#
_entry.id   AF-T2M800-F1
#
_cell.length_a   1.000
_cell.length_b   1.000
_cell.length_c   1.000
_cell.angle_alpha   90.00
_cell.angle_beta   90.00
_cell.angle_gamma   90.00
#
_symmetry.space_group_name_H-M   'P 1'
#
loop_
_entity.id
_entity.type
_entity.pdbx_description
1 polymer ?
#
loop_
_entity_poly.entity_id
_entity_poly.type
_entity_poly.pdbx_seq_one_letter_code
_entity_poly.pdbx_strand_id
1 'polypeptide(L)'
;MQVDEKLIETSLESLVGRVGDIKVSLQNFLFKIEHEYLTWPQVLDNFALLSGQINTLNKLLKNDHMPILRNLCVLPINVQPDCDEELQRLTENRIHVFNHEVVPNVLRTKYEPDVEKEEQMLINKAVSLQQEEAEKQVFTLNELVSSILELIQSARDDWDGEFSTQQTNLAPSSNDTNILIAAMSSGAGLRKRGGESFSSKPSTARSGHRATPVN
;
A
#
# COMPACT_ATOMS: atom_id res chain seq x y z
N MET A 1 -8.34 39.55 -0.79
CA MET A 1 -6.95 39.98 -0.51
C MET A 1 -6.46 39.49 0.86
N GLN A 2 -6.95 39.98 2.00
CA GLN A 2 -6.52 39.45 3.32
C GLN A 2 -6.87 37.96 3.57
N VAL A 3 -7.98 37.48 3.02
CA VAL A 3 -8.38 36.06 3.15
C VAL A 3 -7.51 35.15 2.28
N ASP A 4 -7.12 35.60 1.08
CA ASP A 4 -6.17 34.89 0.22
C ASP A 4 -4.77 34.83 0.85
N GLU A 5 -4.32 35.94 1.44
CA GLU A 5 -3.00 36.02 2.08
C GLU A 5 -2.89 35.05 3.26
N LYS A 6 -3.91 35.03 4.14
CA LYS A 6 -3.95 34.07 5.25
C LYS A 6 -4.06 32.61 4.79
N LEU A 7 -4.78 32.36 3.70
CA LEU A 7 -4.87 31.02 3.11
C LEU A 7 -3.52 30.57 2.55
N ILE A 8 -2.79 31.48 1.88
CA ILE A 8 -1.44 31.25 1.37
C ILE A 8 -0.48 30.97 2.53
N GLU A 9 -0.48 31.78 3.59
CA GLU A 9 0.35 31.57 4.78
C GLU A 9 0.09 30.20 5.42
N THR A 10 -1.19 29.87 5.67
CA THR A 10 -1.57 28.59 6.28
C THR A 10 -1.16 27.40 5.41
N SER A 11 -1.33 27.52 4.09
CA SER A 11 -0.95 26.48 3.13
C SER A 11 0.56 26.30 3.06
N LEU A 12 1.31 27.40 3.10
CA LEU A 12 2.77 27.40 3.09
C LEU A 12 3.32 26.79 4.37
N GLU A 13 2.77 27.15 5.54
CA GLU A 13 3.17 26.55 6.83
C GLU A 13 2.93 25.04 6.84
N SER A 14 1.78 24.59 6.32
CA SER A 14 1.48 23.16 6.17
C SER A 14 2.44 22.46 5.21
N LEU A 15 2.83 23.12 4.11
CA LEU A 15 3.80 22.61 3.15
C LEU A 15 5.20 22.48 3.77
N VAL A 16 5.67 23.54 4.44
CA VAL A 16 6.96 23.57 5.14
C VAL A 16 7.02 22.48 6.21
N GLY A 17 5.96 22.30 7.00
CA GLY A 17 5.86 21.23 7.98
C GLY A 17 6.03 19.84 7.37
N ARG A 18 5.31 19.54 6.27
CA ARG A 18 5.43 18.23 5.58
C ARG A 18 6.79 17.99 4.97
N VAL A 19 7.41 19.02 4.39
CA VAL A 19 8.78 18.93 3.87
C VAL A 19 9.77 18.70 5.02
N GLY A 20 9.54 19.34 6.16
CA GLY A 20 10.28 19.10 7.40
C GLY A 20 10.20 17.65 7.86
N ASP A 21 9.01 17.06 7.89
CA ASP A 21 8.82 15.65 8.27
C ASP A 21 9.57 14.68 7.34
N ILE A 22 9.55 14.94 6.03
CA ILE A 22 10.30 14.15 5.04
C ILE A 22 11.80 14.29 5.28
N LYS A 23 12.28 15.51 5.52
CA LYS A 23 13.68 15.77 5.83
C LYS A 23 14.15 15.01 7.07
N VAL A 24 13.40 15.09 8.17
CA VAL A 24 13.73 14.38 9.42
C VAL A 24 13.74 12.87 9.19
N SER A 25 12.77 12.34 8.46
CA SER A 25 12.71 10.91 8.08
C SER A 25 13.93 10.49 7.26
N LEU A 26 14.34 11.31 6.28
CA LEU A 26 15.56 11.08 5.48
C LEU A 26 16.83 11.13 6.33
N GLN A 27 16.97 12.12 7.22
CA GLN A 27 18.12 12.22 8.12
C GLN A 27 18.20 11.01 9.05
N ASN A 28 17.09 10.58 9.62
CA ASN A 28 17.02 9.39 10.46
C ASN A 28 17.37 8.12 9.67
N PHE A 29 16.90 8.01 8.44
CA PHE A 29 17.20 6.86 7.59
C PHE A 29 18.67 6.81 7.16
N LEU A 30 19.25 7.96 6.79
CA LEU A 30 20.66 8.08 6.47
C LEU A 30 21.53 7.72 7.68
N PHE A 31 21.20 8.27 8.85
CA PHE A 31 21.91 7.96 10.10
C PHE A 31 21.90 6.46 10.41
N LYS A 32 20.74 5.81 10.26
CA LYS A 32 20.59 4.36 10.42
C LYS A 32 21.47 3.58 9.44
N ILE A 33 21.47 3.95 8.16
CA ILE A 33 22.32 3.30 7.15
C ILE A 33 23.81 3.41 7.50
N GLU A 34 24.25 4.56 7.99
CA GLU A 34 25.67 4.81 8.29
C GLU A 34 26.15 4.11 9.57
N HIS A 35 25.28 3.96 10.58
CA HIS A 35 25.70 3.55 11.93
C HIS A 35 25.20 2.15 12.33
N GLU A 36 24.19 1.60 11.67
CA GLU A 36 23.56 0.32 12.03
C GLU A 36 23.67 -0.71 10.91
N TYR A 37 23.78 -1.99 11.27
CA TYR A 37 23.65 -3.09 10.30
C TYR A 37 22.17 -3.34 10.02
N LEU A 38 21.62 -2.68 9.00
CA LEU A 38 20.21 -2.85 8.64
C LEU A 38 19.97 -4.14 7.86
N THR A 39 18.89 -4.83 8.21
CA THR A 39 18.35 -5.91 7.40
C THR A 39 17.51 -5.35 6.25
N TRP A 40 17.44 -6.06 5.12
CA TRP A 40 16.67 -5.64 3.95
C TRP A 40 15.18 -5.30 4.25
N PRO A 41 14.45 -6.05 5.09
CA PRO A 41 13.09 -5.67 5.48
C PRO A 41 13.02 -4.29 6.17
N GLN A 42 13.98 -3.98 7.04
CA GLN A 42 14.02 -2.68 7.71
C GLN A 42 14.30 -1.55 6.71
N VAL A 43 15.16 -1.77 5.72
CA VAL A 43 15.38 -0.80 4.64
C VAL A 43 14.09 -0.56 3.85
N LEU A 44 13.36 -1.63 3.51
CA LEU A 44 12.09 -1.52 2.81
C LEU A 44 11.02 -0.79 3.61
N ASP A 45 10.91 -1.03 4.92
CA ASP A 45 9.95 -0.34 5.78
C ASP A 45 10.22 1.17 5.84
N ASN A 46 11.50 1.57 5.97
CA ASN A 46 11.87 2.99 5.93
C ASN A 46 11.60 3.61 4.55
N PHE A 47 11.83 2.87 3.46
CA PHE A 47 11.52 3.33 2.11
C PHE A 47 10.00 3.47 1.88
N ALA A 48 9.21 2.53 2.39
CA ALA A 48 7.75 2.58 2.33
C ALA A 48 7.21 3.80 3.11
N LEU A 49 7.80 4.12 4.26
CA LEU A 49 7.48 5.33 5.03
C LEU A 49 7.76 6.60 4.22
N LEU A 50 8.96 6.72 3.64
CA LEU A 50 9.35 7.87 2.82
C LEU A 50 8.41 8.04 1.61
N SER A 51 8.12 6.94 0.91
CA SER A 51 7.18 6.91 -0.21
C SER A 51 5.77 7.35 0.23
N GLY A 52 5.31 6.92 1.40
CA GLY A 52 4.05 7.36 2.01
C GLY A 52 4.02 8.86 2.30
N GLN A 53 5.09 9.41 2.86
CA GLN A 53 5.22 10.85 3.14
C GLN A 53 5.22 11.68 1.84
N ILE A 54 5.96 11.26 0.82
CA ILE A 54 5.99 11.91 -0.51
C ILE A 54 4.61 11.85 -1.18
N ASN A 55 3.93 10.70 -1.12
CA ASN A 55 2.57 10.57 -1.66
C ASN A 55 1.58 11.50 -0.95
N THR A 56 1.73 11.67 0.36
CA THR A 56 0.92 12.60 1.14
C THR A 56 1.20 14.05 0.75
N LEU A 57 2.47 14.42 0.52
CA LEU A 57 2.86 15.72 -0.01
C LEU A 57 2.23 15.97 -1.39
N ASN A 58 2.31 14.99 -2.30
CA ASN A 58 1.69 15.06 -3.62
C ASN A 58 0.17 15.24 -3.55
N LYS A 59 -0.51 14.55 -2.63
CA LYS A 59 -1.95 14.72 -2.40
C LYS A 59 -2.29 16.12 -1.89
N LEU A 60 -1.46 16.70 -1.01
CA LEU A 60 -1.64 18.07 -0.55
C LEU A 60 -1.49 19.07 -1.71
N LEU A 61 -0.46 18.90 -2.55
CA LEU A 61 -0.20 19.79 -3.69
C LEU A 61 -1.28 19.72 -4.77
N LYS A 62 -1.97 18.59 -4.89
CA LYS A 62 -3.09 18.37 -5.83
C LYS A 62 -4.47 18.73 -5.24
N ASN A 63 -4.52 19.18 -3.99
CA ASN A 63 -5.78 19.48 -3.32
C ASN A 63 -6.38 20.79 -3.87
N ASP A 64 -7.68 20.79 -4.17
CA ASP A 64 -8.42 21.95 -4.66
C ASP A 64 -8.45 23.12 -3.64
N HIS A 65 -8.21 22.83 -2.36
CA HIS A 65 -8.10 23.85 -1.31
C HIS A 65 -6.74 24.57 -1.28
N MET A 66 -5.76 24.12 -2.07
CA MET A 66 -4.48 24.80 -2.18
C MET A 66 -4.63 26.06 -3.05
N PRO A 67 -4.14 27.23 -2.63
CA PRO A 67 -4.12 28.40 -3.49
C PRO A 67 -3.29 28.11 -4.74
N ILE A 68 -3.65 28.76 -5.86
CA ILE A 68 -2.96 28.57 -7.14
C ILE A 68 -1.55 29.19 -7.06
N LEU A 69 -0.59 28.41 -6.56
CA LEU A 69 0.80 28.84 -6.39
C LEU A 69 1.47 29.18 -7.73
N ARG A 70 0.95 28.64 -8.85
CA ARG A 70 1.44 28.94 -10.19
C ARG A 70 1.36 30.43 -10.54
N ASN A 71 0.43 31.16 -9.93
CA ASN A 71 0.24 32.60 -10.18
C ASN A 71 1.11 33.48 -9.27
N LEU A 72 1.86 32.88 -8.34
CA LEU A 72 2.74 33.59 -7.42
C LEU A 72 4.20 33.46 -7.89
N CYS A 73 4.97 34.52 -7.70
CA CYS A 73 6.40 34.54 -8.00
C CYS A 73 7.18 34.75 -6.71
N VAL A 74 8.23 33.96 -6.51
CA VAL A 74 9.16 34.12 -5.39
C VAL A 74 10.28 35.04 -5.85
N LEU A 75 10.44 36.17 -5.16
CA LEU A 75 11.49 37.16 -5.45
C LEU A 75 12.31 37.40 -4.17
N PRO A 76 13.65 37.46 -4.27
CA PRO A 76 14.48 37.88 -3.16
C PRO A 76 14.20 39.36 -2.85
N ILE A 77 13.74 39.64 -1.62
CA ILE A 77 13.39 41.01 -1.19
C ILE A 77 14.64 41.82 -0.86
N ASN A 78 15.63 41.18 -0.22
CA ASN A 78 16.89 41.79 0.15
C ASN A 78 18.03 40.80 -0.08
N VAL A 79 19.14 41.27 -0.62
CA VAL A 79 20.35 40.48 -0.87
C VAL A 79 21.47 41.18 -0.12
N GLN A 80 21.94 40.57 0.96
CA GLN A 80 22.94 41.17 1.85
C GLN A 80 24.16 40.25 1.95
N PRO A 81 25.38 40.82 1.97
CA PRO A 81 26.60 40.08 2.19
C PRO A 81 26.84 39.76 3.68
N ASP A 82 26.04 40.33 4.57
CA ASP A 82 26.17 40.14 6.02
C ASP A 82 25.57 38.79 6.45
N CYS A 83 26.12 38.25 7.53
CA CYS A 83 25.60 37.03 8.15
C CYS A 83 24.22 37.30 8.77
N ASP A 84 23.26 36.48 8.41
CA ASP A 84 21.91 36.51 8.99
C ASP A 84 21.74 35.31 9.95
N GLU A 85 21.65 35.60 11.26
CA GLU A 85 21.48 34.57 12.30
C GLU A 85 20.13 33.86 12.21
N GLU A 86 19.07 34.55 11.78
CA GLU A 86 17.75 33.96 11.62
C GLU A 86 17.74 32.98 10.44
N LEU A 87 18.35 33.38 9.33
CA LEU A 87 18.53 32.52 8.15
C LEU A 87 19.39 31.29 8.48
N GLN A 88 20.47 31.46 9.25
CA GLN A 88 21.29 30.34 9.71
C GLN A 88 20.48 29.38 10.56
N ARG A 89 19.69 29.89 11.51
CA ARG A 89 18.83 29.05 12.35
C ARG A 89 17.81 28.27 11.52
N LEU A 90 17.13 28.91 10.58
CA LEU A 90 16.10 28.27 9.74
C LEU A 90 16.69 27.27 8.75
N THR A 91 17.91 27.51 8.27
CA THR A 91 18.56 26.64 7.30
C THR A 91 19.45 25.58 7.93
N GLU A 92 19.50 25.51 9.27
CA GLU A 92 20.40 24.64 10.05
C GLU A 92 21.87 24.84 9.67
N ASN A 93 22.29 26.10 9.62
CA ASN A 93 23.65 26.54 9.25
C ASN A 93 24.09 26.13 7.84
N ARG A 94 23.15 25.82 6.93
CA ARG A 94 23.47 25.55 5.52
C ARG A 94 23.70 26.83 4.73
N ILE A 95 22.98 27.91 5.06
CA ILE A 95 23.10 29.20 4.40
C ILE A 95 23.46 30.25 5.46
N HIS A 96 24.65 30.81 5.33
CA HIS A 96 25.16 31.83 6.25
C HIS A 96 24.87 33.25 5.77
N VAL A 97 24.86 33.43 4.45
CA VAL A 97 24.75 34.71 3.76
C VAL A 97 23.84 34.52 2.55
N PHE A 98 22.93 35.48 2.33
CA PHE A 98 22.03 35.49 1.17
C PHE A 98 22.50 36.54 0.16
N ASN A 99 23.58 36.21 -0.56
CA ASN A 99 24.22 37.09 -1.55
C ASN A 99 23.89 36.68 -3.01
N HIS A 100 24.34 37.48 -3.97
CA HIS A 100 24.12 37.23 -5.41
C HIS A 100 24.68 35.90 -5.94
N GLU A 101 25.60 35.26 -5.22
CA GLU A 101 26.16 33.95 -5.57
C GLU A 101 25.27 32.78 -5.09
N VAL A 102 24.63 32.95 -3.93
CA VAL A 102 23.82 31.90 -3.29
C VAL A 102 22.38 31.92 -3.81
N VAL A 103 21.81 33.09 -4.05
CA VAL A 103 20.40 33.25 -4.49
C VAL A 103 20.06 32.38 -5.71
N PRO A 104 20.86 32.34 -6.80
CA PRO A 104 20.53 31.52 -7.96
C PRO A 104 20.44 30.03 -7.65
N ASN A 105 21.25 29.55 -6.69
CA ASN A 105 21.26 28.14 -6.30
C ASN A 105 20.05 27.79 -5.43
N VAL A 106 19.66 28.67 -4.50
CA VAL A 106 18.52 28.44 -3.60
C VAL A 106 17.19 28.54 -4.32
N LEU A 107 17.07 29.47 -5.27
CA LEU A 107 15.85 29.67 -6.07
C LEU A 107 15.87 28.89 -7.39
N ARG A 108 16.79 27.94 -7.55
CA ARG A 108 16.90 27.14 -8.77
C ARG A 108 15.64 26.33 -9.00
N THR A 109 15.01 26.53 -10.16
CA THR A 109 13.86 25.74 -10.64
C THR A 109 14.24 24.67 -11.65
N LYS A 110 15.48 24.72 -12.17
CA LYS A 110 16.00 23.77 -13.14
C LYS A 110 16.29 22.42 -12.48
N TYR A 111 15.77 21.33 -13.05
CA TYR A 111 15.93 19.97 -12.54
C TYR A 111 17.40 19.53 -12.47
N GLU A 112 17.62 18.40 -11.79
CA GLU A 112 18.91 17.72 -11.80
C GLU A 112 19.21 17.13 -13.18
N PRO A 113 20.48 17.12 -13.64
CA PRO A 113 20.83 16.70 -14.99
C PRO A 113 20.34 15.30 -15.39
N ASP A 114 20.24 14.37 -14.44
CA ASP A 114 19.78 13.01 -14.73
C ASP A 114 18.27 12.95 -14.95
N VAL A 115 17.50 13.74 -14.19
CA VAL A 115 16.05 13.88 -14.39
C VAL A 115 15.78 14.58 -15.73
N GLU A 116 16.58 15.59 -16.10
CA GLU A 116 16.45 16.27 -17.41
C GLU A 116 16.68 15.30 -18.57
N LYS A 117 17.67 14.41 -18.47
CA LYS A 117 17.92 13.39 -19.50
C LYS A 117 16.74 12.44 -19.64
N GLU A 118 16.20 11.96 -18.52
CA GLU A 118 15.03 11.08 -18.53
C GLU A 118 13.79 11.76 -19.12
N GLU A 119 13.52 13.01 -18.71
CA GLU A 119 12.44 13.81 -19.28
C GLU A 119 12.62 13.99 -20.78
N GLN A 120 13.83 14.33 -21.24
CA GLN A 120 14.12 14.51 -22.66
C GLN A 120 13.94 13.20 -23.45
N MET A 121 14.31 12.06 -22.89
CA MET A 121 14.03 10.75 -23.49
C MET A 121 12.52 10.49 -23.61
N LEU A 122 11.74 10.82 -22.57
CA LEU A 122 10.29 10.68 -22.58
C LEU A 122 9.62 11.62 -23.60
N ILE A 123 10.07 12.87 -23.69
CA ILE A 123 9.59 13.85 -24.68
C ILE A 123 9.90 13.35 -26.09
N ASN A 124 11.13 12.90 -26.35
CA ASN A 124 11.52 12.37 -27.66
C ASN A 124 10.66 11.15 -28.04
N LYS A 125 10.39 10.27 -27.08
CA LYS A 125 9.49 9.13 -27.28
C LYS A 125 8.06 9.58 -27.59
N ALA A 126 7.55 10.56 -26.85
CA ALA A 126 6.20 11.11 -27.08
C ALA A 126 6.07 11.76 -28.46
N VAL A 127 7.07 12.52 -28.91
CA VAL A 127 7.08 13.16 -30.25
C VAL A 127 7.19 12.12 -31.37
N SER A 128 7.84 10.98 -31.12
CA SER A 128 7.95 9.89 -32.10
C SER A 128 6.64 9.11 -32.31
N LEU A 129 5.68 9.23 -31.40
CA LEU A 129 4.38 8.56 -31.48
C LEU A 129 3.38 9.43 -32.24
N GLN A 130 2.60 8.84 -33.13
CA GLN A 130 1.50 9.54 -33.80
C GLN A 130 0.34 9.72 -32.81
N GLN A 131 -0.18 10.94 -32.69
CA GLN A 131 -1.20 11.32 -31.69
C GLN A 131 -2.43 10.38 -31.71
N GLU A 132 -2.89 9.98 -32.89
CA GLU A 132 -4.05 9.08 -33.06
C GLU A 132 -3.77 7.65 -32.55
N GLU A 133 -2.55 7.14 -32.73
CA GLU A 133 -2.13 5.83 -32.21
C GLU A 133 -1.98 5.88 -30.68
N ALA A 134 -1.48 6.99 -30.14
CA ALA A 134 -1.32 7.20 -28.70
C ALA A 134 -2.68 7.23 -27.99
N GLU A 135 -3.66 7.96 -28.51
CA GLU A 135 -5.01 8.03 -27.92
C GLU A 135 -5.71 6.68 -27.95
N LYS A 136 -5.58 5.94 -29.05
CA LYS A 136 -6.13 4.58 -29.17
C LYS A 136 -5.48 3.62 -28.18
N GLN A 137 -4.16 3.71 -28.01
CA GLN A 137 -3.42 2.90 -27.04
C GLN A 137 -3.82 3.25 -25.59
N VAL A 138 -4.00 4.53 -25.26
CA VAL A 138 -4.48 4.96 -23.95
C VAL A 138 -5.89 4.43 -23.67
N PHE A 139 -6.79 4.51 -24.65
CA PHE A 139 -8.14 3.95 -24.51
C PHE A 139 -8.11 2.44 -24.22
N THR A 140 -7.39 1.66 -25.03
CA THR A 140 -7.27 0.21 -24.84
C THR A 140 -6.62 -0.15 -23.50
N LEU A 141 -5.57 0.58 -23.07
CA LEU A 141 -4.94 0.34 -21.78
C LEU A 141 -5.87 0.64 -20.60
N ASN A 142 -6.65 1.72 -20.68
CA ASN A 142 -7.63 2.04 -19.64
C ASN A 142 -8.74 0.99 -19.55
N GLU A 143 -9.20 0.45 -20.67
CA GLU A 143 -10.19 -0.63 -20.72
C GLU A 143 -9.62 -1.92 -20.09
N LEU A 144 -8.38 -2.28 -20.42
CA LEU A 144 -7.70 -3.43 -19.82
C LEU A 144 -7.49 -3.28 -18.31
N VAL A 145 -7.05 -2.11 -17.86
CA VAL A 145 -6.88 -1.83 -16.42
C VAL A 145 -8.23 -1.92 -15.70
N SER A 146 -9.29 -1.37 -16.28
CA SER A 146 -10.64 -1.44 -15.71
C SER A 146 -11.13 -2.89 -15.61
N SER A 147 -10.94 -3.69 -16.67
CA SER A 147 -11.29 -5.11 -16.67
C SER A 147 -10.51 -5.92 -15.63
N ILE A 148 -9.21 -5.66 -15.47
CA ILE A 148 -8.40 -6.32 -14.44
C ILE A 148 -8.88 -5.90 -13.04
N LEU A 149 -9.22 -4.63 -12.84
CA LEU A 149 -9.77 -4.16 -11.57
C LEU A 149 -11.11 -4.82 -11.24
N GLU A 150 -12.00 -4.96 -12.22
CA GLU A 150 -13.27 -5.68 -12.05
C GLU A 150 -13.05 -7.15 -11.70
N LEU A 151 -12.11 -7.82 -12.37
CA LEU A 151 -11.76 -9.21 -12.06
C LEU A 151 -11.25 -9.36 -10.61
N ILE A 152 -10.37 -8.45 -10.17
CA ILE A 152 -9.84 -8.45 -8.81
C ILE A 152 -10.94 -8.16 -7.79
N GLN A 153 -11.84 -7.21 -8.08
CA GLN A 153 -12.97 -6.89 -7.21
C GLN A 153 -13.93 -8.07 -7.09
N SER A 154 -14.28 -8.70 -8.21
CA SER A 154 -15.12 -9.91 -8.23
C SER A 154 -14.48 -11.04 -7.41
N ALA A 155 -13.19 -11.31 -7.59
CA ALA A 155 -12.49 -12.35 -6.83
C ALA A 155 -12.45 -12.05 -5.33
N ARG A 156 -12.33 -10.77 -4.94
CA ARG A 156 -12.40 -10.35 -3.53
C ARG A 156 -13.80 -10.58 -2.95
N ASP A 157 -14.84 -10.20 -3.68
CA ASP A 157 -16.22 -10.32 -3.22
C ASP A 157 -16.64 -11.81 -3.10
N ASP A 158 -16.13 -12.68 -3.99
CA ASP A 158 -16.31 -14.13 -3.89
C ASP A 158 -15.65 -14.71 -2.62
N TRP A 159 -14.43 -14.28 -2.30
CA TRP A 159 -13.73 -14.71 -1.08
C TRP A 159 -14.40 -14.21 0.22
N ASP A 160 -14.91 -12.98 0.23
CA ASP A 160 -15.67 -12.45 1.37
C ASP A 160 -17.03 -13.16 1.53
N GLY A 161 -17.68 -13.52 0.41
CA GLY A 161 -18.92 -14.30 0.40
C GLY A 161 -18.76 -15.71 0.94
N GLU A 162 -17.69 -16.42 0.56
CA GLU A 162 -17.39 -17.76 1.09
C GLU A 162 -17.04 -17.73 2.59
N PHE A 163 -16.30 -16.72 3.05
CA PHE A 163 -15.95 -16.56 4.47
C PHE A 163 -17.18 -16.32 5.35
N SER A 164 -18.14 -15.50 4.88
CA SER A 164 -19.39 -15.23 5.60
C SER A 164 -20.29 -16.48 5.70
N THR A 165 -20.35 -17.28 4.62
CA THR A 165 -21.16 -18.50 4.57
C THR A 165 -20.58 -19.63 5.45
N GLN A 166 -19.25 -19.70 5.60
CA GLN A 166 -18.62 -20.65 6.53
C GLN A 166 -18.83 -20.28 8.00
N GLN A 167 -18.86 -19.00 8.38
CA GLN A 167 -19.15 -18.59 9.76
C GLN A 167 -20.59 -18.88 10.19
N THR A 168 -21.58 -18.75 9.30
CA THR A 168 -22.98 -19.07 9.62
C THR A 168 -23.25 -20.56 9.85
N ASN A 169 -22.42 -21.44 9.29
CA ASN A 169 -22.54 -22.90 9.44
C ASN A 169 -21.78 -23.47 10.66
N LEU A 170 -21.03 -22.64 11.39
CA LEU A 170 -20.25 -23.04 12.57
C LEU A 170 -20.87 -22.59 13.89
N ALA A 171 -22.00 -21.88 13.87
CA ALA A 171 -22.74 -21.57 15.09
C ALA A 171 -23.41 -22.87 15.60
N PRO A 172 -23.04 -23.41 16.79
CA PRO A 172 -23.71 -24.58 17.33
C PRO A 172 -25.17 -24.21 17.55
N SER A 173 -26.09 -24.91 16.89
CA SER A 173 -27.50 -24.63 17.06
C SER A 173 -27.89 -24.94 18.52
N SER A 174 -28.70 -24.07 19.14
CA SER A 174 -29.19 -24.33 20.51
C SER A 174 -29.95 -25.66 20.60
N ASN A 175 -30.48 -26.13 19.47
CA ASN A 175 -31.14 -27.43 19.36
C ASN A 175 -30.15 -28.60 19.48
N ASP A 176 -29.00 -28.54 18.80
CA ASP A 176 -27.96 -29.56 18.91
C ASP A 176 -27.40 -29.65 20.33
N THR A 177 -27.29 -28.49 21.00
CA THR A 177 -26.89 -28.41 22.41
C THR A 177 -27.91 -29.13 23.31
N ASN A 178 -29.20 -28.90 23.09
CA ASN A 178 -30.27 -29.55 23.85
C ASN A 178 -30.34 -31.07 23.60
N ILE A 179 -30.09 -31.51 22.36
CA ILE A 179 -30.03 -32.93 22.01
C ILE A 179 -28.86 -33.62 22.73
N LEU A 180 -27.68 -32.98 22.75
CA LEU A 180 -26.52 -33.50 23.49
C LEU A 180 -26.77 -33.57 24.99
N ILE A 181 -27.37 -32.53 25.58
CA ILE A 181 -27.72 -32.53 27.01
C ILE A 181 -28.74 -33.63 27.32
N ALA A 182 -29.76 -33.81 26.49
CA ALA A 182 -30.74 -34.89 26.66
C ALA A 182 -30.09 -36.28 26.54
N ALA A 183 -29.18 -36.48 25.58
CA ALA A 183 -28.45 -37.74 25.44
C ALA A 183 -27.53 -38.02 26.64
N MET A 184 -26.86 -37.00 27.20
CA MET A 184 -25.99 -37.15 28.37
C MET A 184 -26.75 -37.37 29.68
N SER A 185 -27.84 -36.63 29.89
CA SER A 185 -28.61 -36.66 31.14
C SER A 185 -29.60 -37.82 31.21
N SER A 186 -30.20 -38.20 30.08
CA SER A 186 -31.31 -39.16 30.02
C SER A 186 -31.06 -40.36 29.11
N GLY A 187 -29.95 -40.38 28.37
CA GLY A 187 -29.66 -41.44 27.40
C GLY A 187 -30.57 -41.42 26.16
N ALA A 188 -31.40 -40.38 26.00
CA ALA A 188 -32.31 -40.25 24.87
C ALA A 188 -31.53 -40.20 23.55
N GLY A 189 -31.85 -41.14 22.64
CA GLY A 189 -31.19 -41.26 21.33
C GLY A 189 -30.05 -42.27 21.25
N LEU A 190 -29.57 -42.82 22.38
CA LEU A 190 -28.57 -43.88 22.38
C LEU A 190 -29.25 -45.26 22.30
N ARG A 191 -29.28 -45.88 21.11
CA ARG A 191 -29.77 -47.25 20.97
C ARG A 191 -28.84 -48.24 21.69
N LYS A 192 -29.39 -48.97 22.66
CA LYS A 192 -28.72 -50.10 23.33
C LYS A 192 -28.37 -51.15 22.27
N ARG A 193 -27.09 -51.47 22.08
CA ARG A 193 -26.68 -52.64 21.28
C ARG A 193 -27.02 -53.90 22.08
N GLY A 194 -28.29 -54.31 22.01
CA GLY A 194 -28.79 -55.58 22.56
C GLY A 194 -28.79 -56.64 21.46
N GLY A 195 -28.19 -57.79 21.75
CA GLY A 195 -27.98 -58.87 20.80
C GLY A 195 -29.26 -59.53 20.30
N GLU A 196 -29.16 -60.05 19.07
CA GLU A 196 -30.05 -61.07 18.52
C GLU A 196 -29.34 -62.42 18.61
N SER A 197 -29.90 -63.29 19.44
CA SER A 197 -29.69 -64.73 19.43
C SER A 197 -30.32 -65.34 18.18
N PHE A 198 -29.53 -66.01 17.34
CA PHE A 198 -30.05 -66.97 16.36
C PHE A 198 -29.20 -68.24 16.30
N SER A 199 -29.92 -69.35 16.20
CA SER A 199 -29.56 -70.73 16.44
C SER A 199 -28.56 -71.34 15.45
N SER A 200 -27.71 -72.21 15.99
CA SER A 200 -26.85 -73.18 15.31
C SER A 200 -27.60 -74.15 14.39
N LYS A 201 -27.09 -74.32 13.16
CA LYS A 201 -26.95 -75.63 12.46
C LYS A 201 -25.89 -75.52 11.34
N PRO A 202 -25.15 -76.60 11.03
CA PRO A 202 -23.85 -76.54 10.35
C PRO A 202 -23.95 -76.74 8.84
N SER A 203 -23.08 -76.07 8.07
CA SER A 203 -22.92 -76.27 6.63
C SER A 203 -21.69 -77.11 6.34
N THR A 204 -21.94 -78.33 5.88
CA THR A 204 -20.98 -79.32 5.40
C THR A 204 -20.43 -78.91 4.02
N ALA A 205 -19.10 -78.99 3.89
CA ALA A 205 -18.29 -79.39 2.73
C ALA A 205 -18.70 -78.94 1.30
N ARG A 206 -17.72 -78.41 0.54
CA ARG A 206 -16.98 -79.20 -0.50
C ARG A 206 -16.06 -78.33 -1.38
N SER A 207 -14.76 -78.64 -1.27
CA SER A 207 -13.73 -78.84 -2.31
C SER A 207 -13.63 -77.90 -3.53
N GLY A 208 -12.44 -77.31 -3.70
CA GLY A 208 -11.95 -76.75 -4.96
C GLY A 208 -10.48 -76.31 -4.86
N HIS A 209 -9.54 -77.23 -5.08
CA HIS A 209 -8.10 -77.01 -5.18
C HIS A 209 -7.67 -76.20 -6.43
N ARG A 210 -6.52 -75.50 -6.31
CA ARG A 210 -5.30 -75.52 -7.19
C ARG A 210 -4.66 -74.10 -7.25
N ALA A 211 -3.53 -73.83 -6.57
CA ALA A 211 -2.12 -73.91 -7.02
C ALA A 211 -1.87 -73.20 -8.38
N THR A 212 -0.92 -72.30 -8.65
CA THR A 212 0.36 -71.77 -8.08
C THR A 212 0.80 -70.64 -9.05
N PRO A 213 1.61 -69.63 -8.68
CA PRO A 213 2.31 -68.79 -9.67
C PRO A 213 3.77 -69.24 -9.82
N VAL A 214 4.23 -69.49 -11.05
CA VAL A 214 5.67 -69.59 -11.39
C VAL A 214 5.91 -68.97 -12.78
N ASN A 215 6.97 -68.16 -12.82
CA ASN A 215 7.61 -67.38 -13.90
C ASN A 215 7.02 -66.00 -14.21
#